data_AF-A0A143B2P8-F1
#
_entry.id   AF-A0A143B2P8-F1
#
_cell.length_a   1.000
_cell.length_b   1.000
_cell.length_c   1.000
_cell.angle_alpha   90.00
_cell.angle_beta   90.00
_cell.angle_gamma   90.00
#
_symmetry.space_group_name_H-M   'P 1'
#
loop_
_entity.id
_entity.type
_entity.pdbx_description
1 polymer ?
#
loop_
_entity_poly.entity_id
_entity_poly.type
_entity_poly.pdbx_seq_one_letter_code
_entity_poly.pdbx_strand_id
1 'polypeptide(L)'
;MAKLDTPFAPDWVSPPGDTILDIIEERGWPQTELATRLGYSTKHTNQLIKGKVPLTEDAAVRLERVLGGSVGFWLAREAKYRERCVRLEAAQKEAEWISWLDELPVKQLMDAGAIPKQRVDRKSKPDLVEKCLRFFGVASPEEWRGHYAEMQCSFRRSRAEQSDVGAISSWLRMGEQHAEKLDPRKYDRNQFIEVLPQIRQLTTLPPEEFEPQLRNYFKQAGVSFVLVPAIPKARVSGVARWLNPHRPLIQLSLYGKTNDKFWFTLFHEAAHILLHSKEKKSVFLDDPNKGHADNPEEHEANIWAGDFLIPPEFKPYLPTIKSKAAACDLARQAGVHPGIVVGRLQHDGLIKPSWMNDLKDSFRFAKN
;
A
#
# COMPACT_ATOMS: atom_id res chain seq x y z
N MET A 1 -23.43 23.56 7.00
CA MET A 1 -23.15 23.23 8.42
C MET A 1 -21.69 22.83 8.54
N ALA A 2 -20.86 23.68 9.16
CA ALA A 2 -19.45 23.43 9.36
C ALA A 2 -19.27 22.41 10.50
N LYS A 3 -18.73 21.22 10.21
CA LYS A 3 -18.17 20.35 11.24
C LYS A 3 -16.73 20.79 11.50
N LEU A 4 -16.58 21.69 12.47
CA LEU A 4 -15.30 22.02 13.09
C LEU A 4 -15.18 21.21 14.39
N ASP A 5 -15.04 19.89 14.27
CA ASP A 5 -14.49 19.08 15.37
C ASP A 5 -12.98 19.03 15.17
N THR A 6 -12.31 20.17 15.38
CA THR A 6 -10.86 20.13 15.62
C THR A 6 -10.71 19.58 17.03
N PRO A 7 -10.22 18.34 17.23
CA PRO A 7 -10.04 17.82 18.58
C PRO A 7 -9.12 18.76 19.37
N PHE A 8 -9.56 19.17 20.56
CA PHE A 8 -8.76 19.96 21.48
C PHE A 8 -7.45 19.21 21.78
N ALA A 9 -6.34 19.71 21.24
CA ALA A 9 -5.01 19.10 21.35
C ALA A 9 -4.05 20.07 22.05
N PRO A 10 -4.21 20.30 23.37
CA PRO A 10 -3.40 21.26 24.12
C PRO A 10 -1.92 20.92 24.03
N ASP A 11 -1.09 21.89 23.69
CA ASP A 11 0.38 21.78 23.58
C ASP A 11 1.09 21.69 24.94
N TRP A 12 0.34 21.81 26.03
CA TRP A 12 0.81 21.61 27.40
C TRP A 12 0.40 20.25 27.96
N VAL A 13 1.19 19.72 28.90
CA VAL A 13 0.91 18.45 29.57
C VAL A 13 0.87 18.67 31.08
N SER A 14 -0.20 18.20 31.73
CA SER A 14 -0.34 18.21 33.18
C SER A 14 0.06 16.86 33.78
N PRO A 15 1.17 16.75 34.53
CA PRO A 15 1.50 15.55 35.28
C PRO A 15 0.46 15.26 36.37
N PRO A 16 0.33 14.01 36.84
CA PRO A 16 -0.51 13.69 38.00
C PRO A 16 -0.14 14.50 39.24
N GLY A 17 1.12 14.93 39.31
CA GLY A 17 1.65 15.81 40.34
C GLY A 17 0.95 17.15 40.47
N ASP A 18 0.37 17.71 39.40
CA ASP A 18 -0.43 18.94 39.50
C ASP A 18 -1.67 18.69 40.36
N THR A 19 -2.37 17.58 40.11
CA THR A 19 -3.53 17.19 40.93
C THR A 19 -3.13 16.88 42.38
N ILE A 20 -1.93 16.31 42.59
CA ILE A 20 -1.40 16.12 43.94
C ILE A 20 -1.18 17.47 44.63
N LEU A 21 -0.61 18.46 43.92
CA LEU A 21 -0.38 19.81 44.43
C LEU A 21 -1.69 20.51 44.80
N ASP A 22 -2.69 20.46 43.94
CA ASP A 22 -4.00 21.06 44.18
C ASP A 22 -4.61 20.52 45.49
N ILE A 23 -4.62 19.20 45.68
CA ILE A 23 -5.20 18.56 46.86
C ILE A 23 -4.43 18.92 48.14
N ILE A 24 -3.10 18.96 48.10
CA ILE A 24 -2.33 19.32 49.31
C ILE A 24 -2.43 20.80 49.64
N GLU A 25 -2.60 21.67 48.64
CA GLU A 25 -2.84 23.10 48.83
C GLU A 25 -4.21 23.33 49.49
N GLU A 26 -5.27 22.68 49.02
CA GLU A 26 -6.61 22.70 49.64
C GLU A 26 -6.58 22.24 51.11
N ARG A 27 -5.65 21.34 51.46
CA ARG A 27 -5.46 20.83 52.84
C ARG A 27 -4.49 21.66 53.67
N GLY A 28 -3.86 22.68 53.09
CA GLY A 28 -2.83 23.50 53.75
C GLY A 28 -1.56 22.72 54.10
N TRP A 29 -1.24 21.66 53.36
CA TRP A 29 -0.07 20.82 53.63
C TRP A 29 1.16 21.27 52.81
N PRO A 30 2.33 21.44 53.44
CA PRO A 30 3.57 21.52 52.67
C PRO A 30 3.91 20.16 52.05
N GLN A 31 4.69 20.14 50.96
CA GLN A 31 5.12 18.87 50.32
C GLN A 31 5.90 17.93 51.26
N THR A 32 6.55 18.48 52.29
CA THR A 32 7.23 17.69 53.34
C THR A 32 6.24 16.86 54.17
N GLU A 33 5.05 17.38 54.43
CA GLU A 33 3.98 16.65 55.13
C GLU A 33 3.44 15.53 54.25
N LEU A 34 3.24 15.79 52.96
CA LEU A 34 2.85 14.75 51.99
C LEU A 34 3.89 13.63 51.93
N ALA A 35 5.18 13.98 51.87
CA ALA A 35 6.27 12.99 51.82
C ALA A 35 6.24 12.07 53.05
N THR A 36 6.08 12.65 54.24
CA THR A 36 5.94 11.90 55.50
C THR A 36 4.74 10.95 55.46
N ARG A 37 3.56 11.42 55.02
CA ARG A 37 2.34 10.61 54.95
C ARG A 37 2.40 9.49 53.92
N LEU A 38 3.05 9.72 52.77
CA LEU A 38 3.26 8.69 51.76
C LEU A 38 4.35 7.67 52.19
N GLY A 39 5.19 8.01 53.17
CA GLY A 39 6.36 7.22 53.52
C GLY A 39 7.47 7.31 52.46
N TYR A 40 7.56 8.44 51.78
CA TYR A 40 8.56 8.71 50.74
C TYR A 40 9.55 9.78 51.20
N SER A 41 10.74 9.79 50.58
CA SER A 41 11.65 10.92 50.77
C SER A 41 11.06 12.19 50.14
N THR A 42 11.41 13.36 50.67
CA THR A 42 11.05 14.66 50.09
C THR A 42 11.54 14.78 48.65
N LYS A 43 12.75 14.25 48.35
CA LYS A 43 13.31 14.16 46.99
C LYS A 43 12.40 13.36 46.05
N HIS A 44 11.99 12.16 46.47
CA HIS A 44 11.14 11.30 45.64
C HIS A 44 9.77 11.93 45.43
N THR A 45 9.16 12.48 46.48
CA THR A 45 7.85 13.17 46.39
C THR A 45 7.91 14.36 45.42
N ASN A 46 8.97 15.17 45.48
CA ASN A 46 9.18 16.27 44.53
C ASN A 46 9.38 15.77 43.09
N GLN A 47 10.10 14.66 42.89
CA GLN A 47 10.24 14.05 41.56
C GLN A 47 8.92 13.50 41.02
N LEU A 48 8.09 12.91 41.88
CA LEU A 48 6.76 12.40 41.54
C LEU A 48 5.83 13.55 41.14
N ILE A 49 5.82 14.62 41.94
CA ILE A 49 5.05 15.85 41.64
C ILE A 49 5.49 16.46 40.30
N LYS A 50 6.81 16.51 40.03
CA LYS A 50 7.32 17.03 38.76
C LYS A 50 7.16 16.08 37.57
N GLY A 51 6.54 14.91 37.74
CA GLY A 51 6.40 13.89 36.68
C GLY A 51 7.71 13.24 36.23
N LYS A 52 8.82 13.48 36.95
CA LYS A 52 10.16 12.97 36.60
C LYS A 52 10.33 11.49 36.90
N VAL A 53 9.57 10.96 37.85
CA VAL A 53 9.47 9.52 38.12
C VAL A 53 8.03 9.07 37.86
N PRO A 54 7.82 7.83 37.40
CA PRO A 54 6.48 7.32 37.16
C PRO A 54 5.70 7.14 38.46
N LEU A 55 4.41 7.43 38.41
CA LEU A 55 3.48 7.06 39.47
C LEU A 55 3.21 5.56 39.35
N THR A 56 3.82 4.79 40.26
CA THR A 56 3.70 3.33 40.30
C THR A 56 2.39 2.89 40.96
N GLU A 57 2.05 1.60 40.84
CA GLU A 57 0.89 1.02 41.54
C GLU A 57 0.96 1.20 43.07
N ASP A 58 2.15 1.04 43.67
CA ASP A 58 2.38 1.33 45.09
C ASP A 58 2.12 2.81 45.42
N ALA A 59 2.60 3.74 44.58
CA ALA A 59 2.33 5.16 44.76
C ALA A 59 0.84 5.47 44.66
N ALA A 60 0.11 4.83 43.73
CA ALA A 60 -1.34 4.99 43.59
C ALA A 60 -2.11 4.51 44.84
N VAL A 61 -1.75 3.36 45.41
CA VAL A 61 -2.35 2.84 46.66
C VAL A 61 -2.07 3.77 47.83
N ARG A 62 -0.86 4.33 47.92
CA ARG A 62 -0.53 5.31 48.97
C ARG A 62 -1.29 6.62 48.80
N LEU A 63 -1.39 7.12 47.57
CA LEU A 63 -2.15 8.33 47.26
C LEU A 63 -3.64 8.15 47.53
N GLU A 64 -4.22 6.99 47.22
CA GLU A 64 -5.61 6.68 47.59
C GLU A 64 -5.84 6.79 49.11
N ARG A 65 -4.93 6.21 49.90
CA ARG A 65 -5.02 6.26 51.37
C ARG A 65 -4.82 7.66 51.94
N VAL A 66 -3.89 8.44 51.36
CA VAL A 66 -3.47 9.73 51.92
C VAL A 66 -4.31 10.88 51.38
N LEU A 67 -4.55 10.92 50.07
CA LEU A 67 -5.22 12.00 49.34
C LEU A 67 -6.63 11.64 48.86
N GLY A 68 -7.01 10.37 48.91
CA GLY A 68 -8.25 9.90 48.30
C GLY A 68 -8.08 9.68 46.79
N GLY A 69 -9.21 9.54 46.09
CA GLY A 69 -9.22 9.10 44.70
C GLY A 69 -8.82 7.62 44.57
N SER A 70 -9.53 6.87 43.75
CA SER A 70 -9.22 5.44 43.59
C SER A 70 -7.80 5.21 43.02
N VAL A 71 -7.21 4.04 43.28
CA VAL A 71 -5.98 3.59 42.57
C VAL A 71 -6.12 3.77 41.04
N GLY A 72 -7.27 3.38 40.49
CA GLY A 72 -7.55 3.49 39.06
C GLY A 72 -7.56 4.94 38.54
N PHE A 73 -8.00 5.91 39.36
CA PHE A 73 -7.94 7.33 39.01
C PHE A 73 -6.48 7.79 38.83
N TRP A 74 -5.62 7.49 39.79
CA TRP A 74 -4.21 7.90 39.75
C TRP A 74 -3.44 7.26 38.60
N LEU A 75 -3.64 5.95 38.38
CA LEU A 75 -3.03 5.24 37.26
C LEU A 75 -3.54 5.76 35.91
N ALA A 76 -4.83 6.08 35.78
CA ALA A 76 -5.37 6.67 34.56
C ALA A 76 -4.80 8.07 34.28
N ARG A 77 -4.56 8.89 35.32
CA ARG A 77 -3.90 10.19 35.18
C ARG A 77 -2.45 10.03 34.71
N GLU A 78 -1.70 9.09 35.28
CA GLU A 78 -0.32 8.81 34.86
C GLU A 78 -0.26 8.30 33.42
N ALA A 79 -1.12 7.35 33.05
CA ALA A 79 -1.18 6.82 31.69
C ALA A 79 -1.43 7.94 30.66
N LYS A 80 -2.40 8.82 30.91
CA LYS A 80 -2.70 9.97 30.03
C LYS A 80 -1.52 10.95 29.93
N TYR A 81 -0.87 11.24 31.06
CA TYR A 81 0.32 12.10 31.09
C TYR A 81 1.45 11.52 30.22
N ARG A 82 1.80 10.25 30.46
CA ARG A 82 2.87 9.55 29.75
C ARG A 82 2.58 9.42 28.26
N GLU A 83 1.35 9.06 27.89
CA GLU A 83 0.92 9.02 26.49
C GLU A 83 1.16 10.37 25.82
N ARG A 84 0.76 11.48 26.46
CA ARG A 84 0.93 12.82 25.88
C ARG A 84 2.41 13.21 25.77
N CYS A 85 3.24 12.91 26.77
CA CYS A 85 4.69 13.12 26.69
C CYS A 85 5.31 12.38 25.49
N VAL A 86 5.01 11.09 25.34
CA VAL A 86 5.51 10.26 24.23
C VAL A 86 5.03 10.80 22.88
N ARG A 87 3.78 11.28 22.78
CA ARG A 87 3.25 11.90 21.56
C ARG A 87 3.95 13.21 21.20
N LEU A 88 4.32 14.04 22.18
CA LEU A 88 5.08 15.26 21.94
C LEU A 88 6.51 14.95 21.49
N GLU A 89 7.16 13.96 22.11
CA GLU A 89 8.49 13.50 21.68
C GLU A 89 8.46 12.90 20.26
N ALA A 90 7.42 12.13 19.93
CA ALA A 90 7.22 11.61 18.57
C ALA A 90 7.04 12.75 17.55
N ALA A 91 6.20 13.75 17.85
CA ALA A 91 5.99 14.90 16.98
C ALA A 91 7.28 15.73 16.76
N GLN A 92 8.16 15.79 17.76
CA GLN A 92 9.48 16.41 17.62
C GLN A 92 10.36 15.62 16.64
N LYS A 93 10.42 14.29 16.76
CA LYS A 93 11.17 13.43 15.83
C LYS A 93 10.61 13.49 14.41
N GLU A 94 9.28 13.49 14.26
CA GLU A 94 8.62 13.64 12.96
C GLU A 94 9.00 14.96 12.27
N ALA A 95 9.20 16.04 13.04
CA ALA A 95 9.67 17.31 12.51
C ALA A 95 11.11 17.23 11.97
N GLU A 96 11.96 16.35 12.50
CA GLU A 96 13.31 16.10 11.98
C GLU A 96 13.29 15.35 10.65
N TRP A 97 12.22 14.60 10.37
CA TRP A 97 12.06 13.76 9.18
C TRP A 97 11.30 14.41 8.04
N ILE A 98 11.01 15.72 8.12
CA ILE A 98 10.26 16.43 7.09
C ILE A 98 10.87 16.29 5.69
N SER A 99 12.21 16.23 5.58
CA SER A 99 12.91 16.07 4.30
C SER A 99 12.60 14.73 3.60
N TRP A 100 12.22 13.69 4.35
CA TRP A 100 11.81 12.40 3.77
C TRP A 100 10.56 12.53 2.89
N LEU A 101 9.70 13.52 3.15
CA LEU A 101 8.52 13.78 2.30
C LEU A 101 8.90 14.12 0.85
N ASP A 102 10.11 14.65 0.61
CA ASP A 102 10.59 14.98 -0.73
C ASP A 102 10.97 13.71 -1.53
N GLU A 103 11.21 12.58 -0.85
CA GLU A 103 11.42 11.27 -1.47
C GLU A 103 10.09 10.59 -1.86
N LEU A 104 8.94 11.11 -1.42
CA LEU A 104 7.64 10.46 -1.54
C LEU A 104 6.68 11.21 -2.49
N PRO A 105 5.79 10.49 -3.20
CA PRO A 105 4.75 11.09 -4.03
C PRO A 105 3.55 11.55 -3.20
N VAL A 106 3.76 12.40 -2.19
CA VAL A 106 2.76 12.78 -1.16
C VAL A 106 1.45 13.27 -1.78
N LYS A 107 1.52 14.13 -2.80
CA LYS A 107 0.33 14.64 -3.49
C LYS A 107 -0.45 13.53 -4.18
N GLN A 108 0.23 12.61 -4.85
CA GLN A 108 -0.41 11.49 -5.53
C GLN A 108 -1.03 10.50 -4.52
N LEU A 109 -0.40 10.28 -3.37
CA LEU A 109 -0.97 9.49 -2.27
C LEU A 109 -2.27 10.11 -1.77
N MET A 110 -2.32 11.43 -1.60
CA MET A 110 -3.55 12.14 -1.23
C MET A 110 -4.64 12.04 -2.31
N ASP A 111 -4.26 12.22 -3.58
CA ASP A 111 -5.19 12.17 -4.72
C ASP A 111 -5.78 10.77 -4.89
N ALA A 112 -4.99 9.73 -4.62
CA ALA A 112 -5.43 8.34 -4.63
C ALA A 112 -6.16 7.90 -3.35
N GLY A 113 -6.31 8.78 -2.35
CA GLY A 113 -6.97 8.49 -1.08
C GLY A 113 -6.18 7.54 -0.15
N ALA A 114 -4.89 7.32 -0.44
CA ALA A 114 -4.01 6.48 0.39
C ALA A 114 -3.64 7.15 1.72
N ILE A 115 -3.59 8.49 1.73
CA ILE A 115 -3.48 9.31 2.94
C ILE A 115 -4.51 10.45 2.91
N PRO A 116 -4.93 10.99 4.06
CA PRO A 116 -5.89 12.10 4.12
C PRO A 116 -5.41 13.34 3.37
N LYS A 117 -6.32 13.97 2.62
CA LYS A 117 -6.05 15.25 1.95
C LYS A 117 -5.83 16.36 2.98
N GLN A 118 -4.73 17.09 2.84
CA GLN A 118 -4.46 18.30 3.62
C GLN A 118 -3.51 19.23 2.89
N ARG A 119 -3.46 20.49 3.34
CA ARG A 119 -2.50 21.47 2.83
C ARG A 119 -1.07 21.01 3.18
N VAL A 120 -0.14 21.19 2.25
CA VAL A 120 1.29 20.94 2.49
C VAL A 120 1.96 22.27 2.85
N ASP A 121 2.06 22.56 4.14
CA ASP A 121 2.75 23.75 4.65
C ASP A 121 3.64 23.39 5.84
N ARG A 122 4.39 24.37 6.36
CA ARG A 122 5.35 24.13 7.44
C ARG A 122 4.71 23.54 8.70
N LYS A 123 3.45 23.86 8.99
CA LYS A 123 2.75 23.38 10.20
C LYS A 123 2.23 21.95 10.03
N SER A 124 1.78 21.58 8.83
CA SER A 124 1.23 20.25 8.56
C SER A 124 2.28 19.18 8.20
N LYS A 125 3.49 19.59 7.82
CA LYS A 125 4.57 18.68 7.40
C LYS A 125 4.93 17.59 8.44
N PRO A 126 5.09 17.87 9.74
CA PRO A 126 5.33 16.80 10.74
C PRO A 126 4.20 15.75 10.77
N ASP A 127 2.95 16.19 10.78
CA ASP A 127 1.79 15.29 10.74
C ASP A 127 1.69 14.51 9.41
N LEU A 128 2.16 15.08 8.30
CA LEU A 128 2.30 14.33 7.04
C LEU A 128 3.33 13.20 7.14
N VAL A 129 4.41 13.39 7.89
CA VAL A 129 5.39 12.33 8.15
C VAL A 129 4.71 11.19 8.90
N GLU A 130 3.98 11.46 9.99
CA GLU A 130 3.21 10.44 10.72
C GLU A 130 2.28 9.66 9.79
N LYS A 131 1.50 10.38 8.96
CA LYS A 131 0.56 9.75 8.03
C LYS A 131 1.25 8.87 7.00
N CYS A 132 2.44 9.26 6.53
CA CYS A 132 3.24 8.45 5.62
C CYS A 132 3.82 7.22 6.33
N LEU A 133 4.37 7.37 7.54
CA LEU A 133 4.86 6.25 8.36
C LEU A 133 3.75 5.22 8.59
N ARG A 134 2.55 5.69 8.96
CA ARG A 134 1.37 4.85 9.15
C ARG A 134 0.89 4.19 7.86
N PHE A 135 0.90 4.91 6.74
CA PHE A 135 0.57 4.35 5.43
C PHE A 135 1.50 3.21 5.06
N PHE A 136 2.82 3.41 5.20
CA PHE A 136 3.83 2.38 4.92
C PHE A 136 3.90 1.28 5.98
N GLY A 137 3.38 1.51 7.20
CA GLY A 137 3.48 0.56 8.30
C GLY A 137 4.90 0.43 8.86
N VAL A 138 5.65 1.54 8.88
CA VAL A 138 7.07 1.58 9.28
C VAL A 138 7.28 2.55 10.43
N ALA A 139 8.28 2.27 11.28
CA ALA A 139 8.54 3.06 12.49
C ALA A 139 9.34 4.36 12.20
N SER A 140 10.09 4.41 11.09
CA SER A 140 10.91 5.56 10.72
C SER A 140 11.23 5.57 9.22
N PRO A 141 11.74 6.70 8.67
CA PRO A 141 12.28 6.75 7.31
C PRO A 141 13.45 5.79 7.09
N GLU A 142 14.27 5.52 8.10
CA GLU A 142 15.37 4.55 8.06
C GLU A 142 14.83 3.16 7.73
N GLU A 143 13.79 2.71 8.46
CA GLU A 143 13.18 1.40 8.25
C GLU A 143 12.45 1.31 6.91
N TRP A 144 11.84 2.42 6.45
CA TRP A 144 11.31 2.48 5.09
C TRP A 144 12.42 2.27 4.05
N ARG A 145 13.55 2.97 4.20
CA ARG A 145 14.70 2.80 3.30
C ARG A 145 15.22 1.37 3.38
N GLY A 146 15.41 0.79 4.56
CA GLY A 146 15.86 -0.60 4.72
C GLY A 146 14.92 -1.61 4.06
N HIS A 147 13.63 -1.54 4.37
CA HIS A 147 12.61 -2.47 3.87
C HIS A 147 12.44 -2.40 2.34
N TYR A 148 12.46 -1.19 1.76
CA TYR A 148 12.27 -1.01 0.32
C TYR A 148 13.58 -0.91 -0.48
N ALA A 149 14.76 -0.74 0.15
CA ALA A 149 16.06 -0.71 -0.53
C ALA A 149 16.45 -2.06 -1.14
N GLU A 150 16.17 -3.17 -0.48
CA GLU A 150 16.46 -4.50 -1.05
C GLU A 150 15.62 -4.75 -2.31
N MET A 151 14.37 -4.25 -2.33
CA MET A 151 13.53 -4.29 -3.52
C MET A 151 14.05 -3.38 -4.65
N GLN A 152 14.81 -2.32 -4.34
CA GLN A 152 15.43 -1.46 -5.37
C GLN A 152 16.41 -2.22 -6.27
N CYS A 153 17.11 -3.25 -5.77
CA CYS A 153 18.00 -4.05 -6.60
C CYS A 153 17.21 -4.83 -7.67
N SER A 154 16.05 -5.41 -7.31
CA SER A 154 15.14 -6.02 -8.29
C SER A 154 14.60 -4.98 -9.27
N PHE A 155 14.18 -3.81 -8.76
CA PHE A 155 13.64 -2.72 -9.59
C PHE A 155 14.68 -2.14 -10.56
N ARG A 156 15.93 -1.99 -10.15
CA ARG A 156 17.04 -1.49 -10.99
C ARG A 156 17.53 -2.53 -12.00
N ARG A 157 17.48 -3.83 -11.69
CA ARG A 157 17.77 -4.89 -12.67
C ARG A 157 16.81 -4.84 -13.87
N SER A 158 15.55 -4.42 -13.64
CA SER A 158 14.59 -4.18 -14.72
C SER A 158 14.75 -2.81 -15.42
N ARG A 159 15.46 -1.83 -14.80
CA ARG A 159 15.51 -0.42 -15.26
C ARG A 159 16.86 0.26 -15.01
N ALA A 160 17.59 0.55 -16.09
CA ALA A 160 18.89 1.23 -16.08
C ALA A 160 18.86 2.74 -15.73
N GLU A 161 17.68 3.38 -15.60
CA GLU A 161 17.56 4.82 -15.27
C GLU A 161 16.47 5.08 -14.22
N GLN A 162 16.84 5.84 -13.17
CA GLN A 162 16.02 6.43 -12.10
C GLN A 162 14.65 5.78 -11.85
N SER A 163 14.65 4.62 -11.19
CA SER A 163 13.47 4.12 -10.51
C SER A 163 13.13 5.05 -9.34
N ASP A 164 12.02 5.78 -9.41
CA ASP A 164 11.51 6.58 -8.27
C ASP A 164 11.01 5.61 -7.19
N VAL A 165 11.88 5.33 -6.22
CA VAL A 165 11.65 4.37 -5.14
C VAL A 165 10.43 4.76 -4.32
N GLY A 166 10.26 6.06 -4.06
CA GLY A 166 9.08 6.61 -3.39
C GLY A 166 7.82 6.24 -4.12
N ALA A 167 7.78 6.48 -5.43
CA ALA A 167 6.63 6.17 -6.26
C ALA A 167 6.32 4.67 -6.36
N ILE A 168 7.35 3.85 -6.56
CA ILE A 168 7.19 2.39 -6.69
C ILE A 168 6.72 1.78 -5.37
N SER A 169 7.42 2.05 -4.26
CA SER A 169 7.05 1.54 -2.93
C SER A 169 5.65 2.01 -2.52
N SER A 170 5.30 3.26 -2.81
CA SER A 170 3.95 3.79 -2.57
C SER A 170 2.91 2.99 -3.33
N TRP A 171 3.11 2.73 -4.62
CA TRP A 171 2.17 1.98 -5.43
C TRP A 171 2.04 0.53 -4.93
N LEU A 172 3.15 -0.12 -4.60
CA LEU A 172 3.15 -1.47 -4.01
C LEU A 172 2.40 -1.53 -2.69
N ARG A 173 2.63 -0.56 -1.79
CA ARG A 173 1.95 -0.49 -0.50
C ARG A 173 0.45 -0.26 -0.65
N MET A 174 0.03 0.55 -1.62
CA MET A 174 -1.39 0.70 -1.92
C MET A 174 -2.03 -0.65 -2.27
N GLY A 175 -1.37 -1.49 -3.07
CA GLY A 175 -1.90 -2.82 -3.38
C GLY A 175 -1.91 -3.78 -2.18
N GLU A 176 -0.94 -3.69 -1.29
CA GLU A 176 -0.96 -4.44 -0.01
C GLU A 176 -2.18 -4.08 0.82
N GLN A 177 -2.44 -2.79 1.04
CA GLN A 177 -3.60 -2.34 1.82
C GLN A 177 -4.94 -2.77 1.20
N HIS A 178 -5.01 -2.84 -0.13
CA HIS A 178 -6.19 -3.38 -0.81
C HIS A 178 -6.29 -4.89 -0.63
N ALA A 179 -5.17 -5.61 -0.75
CA ALA A 179 -5.13 -7.05 -0.55
C ALA A 179 -5.45 -7.45 0.90
N GLU A 180 -4.99 -6.71 1.91
CA GLU A 180 -5.29 -6.92 3.33
C GLU A 180 -6.80 -6.98 3.62
N LYS A 181 -7.62 -6.26 2.83
CA LYS A 181 -9.10 -6.26 2.93
C LYS A 181 -9.76 -7.45 2.22
N LEU A 182 -9.00 -8.19 1.42
CA LEU A 182 -9.47 -9.39 0.74
C LEU A 182 -9.23 -10.62 1.60
N ASP A 183 -10.16 -11.56 1.52
CA ASP A 183 -10.05 -12.89 2.13
C ASP A 183 -10.18 -13.96 1.04
N PRO A 184 -9.12 -14.17 0.21
CA PRO A 184 -9.11 -15.22 -0.79
C PRO A 184 -8.95 -16.59 -0.13
N ARG A 185 -9.32 -17.66 -0.84
CA ARG A 185 -9.00 -19.02 -0.40
C ARG A 185 -7.49 -19.21 -0.32
N LYS A 186 -7.04 -20.31 0.30
CA LYS A 186 -5.64 -20.72 0.21
C LYS A 186 -5.28 -20.95 -1.26
N TYR A 187 -4.11 -20.46 -1.68
CA TYR A 187 -3.65 -20.63 -3.05
C TYR A 187 -3.63 -22.10 -3.46
N ASP A 188 -4.27 -22.39 -4.59
CA ASP A 188 -4.28 -23.69 -5.24
C ASP A 188 -3.82 -23.50 -6.70
N ARG A 189 -2.66 -24.06 -7.01
CA ARG A 189 -2.06 -23.95 -8.35
C ARG A 189 -2.92 -24.61 -9.42
N ASN A 190 -3.55 -25.75 -9.11
CA ASN A 190 -4.39 -26.46 -10.08
C ASN A 190 -5.67 -25.67 -10.33
N GLN A 191 -6.30 -25.18 -9.27
CA GLN A 191 -7.45 -24.29 -9.41
C GLN A 191 -7.09 -23.03 -10.18
N PHE A 192 -5.88 -22.49 -9.98
CA PHE A 192 -5.43 -21.31 -10.71
C PHE A 192 -5.29 -21.57 -12.21
N ILE A 193 -4.66 -22.69 -12.59
CA ILE A 193 -4.59 -23.14 -13.99
C ILE A 193 -5.99 -23.34 -14.57
N GLU A 194 -6.89 -23.93 -13.79
CA GLU A 194 -8.26 -24.23 -14.21
C GLU A 194 -9.10 -22.99 -14.45
N VAL A 195 -8.89 -21.85 -13.77
CA VAL A 195 -9.72 -20.64 -13.94
C VAL A 195 -9.21 -19.68 -15.01
N LEU A 196 -7.94 -19.79 -15.43
CA LEU A 196 -7.35 -18.88 -16.41
C LEU A 196 -8.03 -18.94 -17.79
N PRO A 197 -8.45 -20.10 -18.33
CA PRO A 197 -9.23 -20.16 -19.57
C PRO A 197 -10.56 -19.40 -19.50
N GLN A 198 -11.23 -19.42 -18.35
CA GLN A 198 -12.49 -18.73 -18.08
C GLN A 198 -12.23 -17.23 -18.00
N ILE A 199 -11.15 -16.82 -17.33
CA ILE A 199 -10.69 -15.42 -17.30
C ILE A 199 -10.42 -14.91 -18.71
N ARG A 200 -9.81 -15.73 -19.59
CA ARG A 200 -9.55 -15.35 -20.99
C ARG A 200 -10.83 -15.10 -21.79
N GLN A 201 -11.88 -15.87 -21.54
CA GLN A 201 -13.19 -15.63 -22.18
C GLN A 201 -13.80 -14.29 -21.77
N LEU A 202 -13.47 -13.77 -20.58
CA LEU A 202 -13.97 -12.48 -20.12
C LEU A 202 -13.44 -11.30 -20.94
N THR A 203 -12.42 -11.49 -21.77
CA THR A 203 -11.85 -10.41 -22.59
C THR A 203 -12.87 -9.76 -23.52
N THR A 204 -13.90 -10.48 -23.94
CA THR A 204 -14.96 -10.02 -24.84
C THR A 204 -16.13 -9.34 -24.13
N LEU A 205 -16.18 -9.39 -22.79
CA LEU A 205 -17.23 -8.79 -21.99
C LEU A 205 -16.90 -7.33 -21.63
N PRO A 206 -17.90 -6.50 -21.35
CA PRO A 206 -17.67 -5.14 -20.89
C PRO A 206 -17.19 -5.12 -19.41
N PRO A 207 -16.52 -4.03 -18.95
CA PRO A 207 -15.94 -3.92 -17.60
C PRO A 207 -16.88 -4.24 -16.43
N GLU A 208 -18.12 -3.78 -16.52
CA GLU A 208 -19.17 -4.02 -15.51
C GLU A 208 -19.50 -5.51 -15.34
N GLU A 209 -19.27 -6.32 -16.36
CA GLU A 209 -19.52 -7.76 -16.34
C GLU A 209 -18.26 -8.56 -16.04
N PHE A 210 -17.10 -8.22 -16.65
CA PHE A 210 -15.89 -9.01 -16.46
C PHE A 210 -15.24 -8.77 -15.10
N GLU A 211 -15.24 -7.55 -14.57
CA GLU A 211 -14.42 -7.21 -13.41
C GLU A 211 -14.85 -7.97 -12.15
N PRO A 212 -16.17 -8.08 -11.83
CA PRO A 212 -16.62 -8.89 -10.70
C PRO A 212 -16.30 -10.38 -10.87
N GLN A 213 -16.44 -10.90 -12.10
CA GLN A 213 -16.14 -12.30 -12.42
C GLN A 213 -14.64 -12.59 -12.30
N LEU A 214 -13.80 -11.70 -12.82
CA LEU A 214 -12.34 -11.76 -12.73
C LEU A 214 -11.89 -11.86 -11.27
N ARG A 215 -12.41 -10.98 -10.40
CA ARG A 215 -12.15 -11.04 -8.96
C ARG A 215 -12.57 -12.36 -8.35
N ASN A 216 -13.74 -12.87 -8.72
CA ASN A 216 -14.26 -14.13 -8.20
C ASN A 216 -13.37 -15.32 -8.60
N TYR A 217 -12.95 -15.41 -9.87
CA TYR A 217 -12.05 -16.48 -10.34
C TYR A 217 -10.71 -16.47 -9.60
N PHE A 218 -10.05 -15.31 -9.47
CA PHE A 218 -8.81 -15.21 -8.70
C PHE A 218 -9.02 -15.55 -7.22
N LYS A 219 -10.13 -15.09 -6.61
CA LYS A 219 -10.48 -15.40 -5.22
C LYS A 219 -10.62 -16.91 -5.00
N GLN A 220 -11.24 -17.63 -5.93
CA GLN A 220 -11.42 -19.08 -5.87
C GLN A 220 -10.08 -19.84 -5.97
N ALA A 221 -9.18 -19.37 -6.82
CA ALA A 221 -7.81 -19.90 -6.96
C ALA A 221 -6.86 -19.51 -5.83
N GLY A 222 -7.31 -18.64 -4.91
CA GLY A 222 -6.50 -18.14 -3.80
C GLY A 222 -5.45 -17.10 -4.21
N VAL A 223 -5.67 -16.40 -5.32
CA VAL A 223 -4.85 -15.27 -5.78
C VAL A 223 -5.52 -13.97 -5.39
N SER A 224 -4.78 -13.09 -4.70
CA SER A 224 -5.27 -11.73 -4.42
C SER A 224 -5.14 -10.90 -5.70
N PHE A 225 -6.24 -10.39 -6.25
CA PHE A 225 -6.22 -9.51 -7.41
C PHE A 225 -6.70 -8.11 -7.04
N VAL A 226 -5.88 -7.10 -7.30
CA VAL A 226 -6.18 -5.70 -6.98
C VAL A 226 -5.90 -4.78 -8.17
N LEU A 227 -6.82 -3.83 -8.38
CA LEU A 227 -6.64 -2.73 -9.33
C LEU A 227 -6.34 -1.48 -8.52
N VAL A 228 -5.20 -0.86 -8.79
CA VAL A 228 -4.70 0.29 -8.01
C VAL A 228 -4.36 1.44 -8.97
N PRO A 229 -4.84 2.67 -8.71
CA PRO A 229 -4.45 3.84 -9.50
C PRO A 229 -2.93 3.95 -9.62
N ALA A 230 -2.41 4.22 -10.82
CA ALA A 230 -0.98 4.37 -10.99
C ALA A 230 -0.48 5.64 -10.31
N ILE A 231 0.74 5.54 -9.78
CA ILE A 231 1.52 6.72 -9.41
C ILE A 231 2.40 7.05 -10.62
N PRO A 232 2.25 8.23 -11.27
CA PRO A 232 2.89 8.55 -12.55
C PRO A 232 4.39 8.28 -12.61
N LYS A 233 5.12 8.58 -11.53
CA LYS A 233 6.57 8.38 -11.46
C LYS A 233 6.99 6.93 -11.22
N ALA A 234 6.09 6.05 -10.78
CA ALA A 234 6.38 4.64 -10.63
C ALA A 234 6.59 3.99 -12.00
N ARG A 235 5.83 4.43 -13.01
CA ARG A 235 5.84 3.86 -14.37
C ARG A 235 5.65 2.33 -14.39
N VAL A 236 4.99 1.76 -13.38
CA VAL A 236 4.70 0.31 -13.30
C VAL A 236 3.27 0.06 -13.72
N SER A 237 3.06 -0.97 -14.54
CA SER A 237 1.73 -1.32 -15.04
C SER A 237 1.15 -2.60 -14.43
N GLY A 238 2.01 -3.46 -13.92
CA GLY A 238 1.66 -4.70 -13.25
C GLY A 238 2.77 -5.17 -12.31
N VAL A 239 2.39 -5.94 -11.30
CA VAL A 239 3.31 -6.67 -10.43
C VAL A 239 2.66 -7.97 -9.96
N ALA A 240 3.43 -9.05 -10.02
CA ALA A 240 3.18 -10.33 -9.41
C ALA A 240 4.18 -10.55 -8.26
N ARG A 241 3.67 -10.85 -7.07
CA ARG A 241 4.52 -11.21 -5.93
C ARG A 241 3.77 -12.02 -4.89
N TRP A 242 4.51 -12.63 -3.98
CA TRP A 242 3.96 -13.33 -2.82
C TRP A 242 3.96 -12.39 -1.61
N LEU A 243 2.78 -12.11 -1.05
CA LEU A 243 2.67 -11.32 0.20
C LEU A 243 3.16 -12.11 1.41
N ASN A 244 3.05 -13.43 1.33
CA ASN A 244 3.58 -14.41 2.26
C ASN A 244 3.68 -15.76 1.51
N PRO A 245 4.24 -16.83 2.12
CA PRO A 245 4.49 -18.09 1.42
C PRO A 245 3.27 -18.80 0.79
N HIS A 246 2.06 -18.35 1.07
CA HIS A 246 0.80 -18.97 0.63
C HIS A 246 -0.17 -18.01 -0.07
N ARG A 247 0.20 -16.73 -0.22
CA ARG A 247 -0.70 -15.69 -0.72
C ARG A 247 -0.06 -14.91 -1.88
N PRO A 248 -0.26 -15.34 -3.12
CA PRO A 248 0.13 -14.57 -4.29
C PRO A 248 -0.79 -13.35 -4.48
N LEU A 249 -0.21 -12.28 -4.98
CA LEU A 249 -0.86 -11.02 -5.33
C LEU A 249 -0.52 -10.69 -6.78
N ILE A 250 -1.57 -10.41 -7.55
CA ILE A 250 -1.49 -9.71 -8.84
C ILE A 250 -2.07 -8.32 -8.62
N GLN A 251 -1.25 -7.31 -8.81
CA GLN A 251 -1.65 -5.91 -8.71
C GLN A 251 -1.42 -5.23 -10.04
N LEU A 252 -2.47 -4.63 -10.60
CA LEU A 252 -2.41 -3.92 -11.88
C LEU A 252 -2.80 -2.46 -11.72
N SER A 253 -2.23 -1.62 -12.57
CA SER A 253 -2.73 -0.26 -12.78
C SER A 253 -3.51 -0.18 -14.09
N LEU A 254 -4.48 0.73 -14.16
CA LEU A 254 -5.21 1.03 -15.40
C LEU A 254 -4.49 2.10 -16.26
N TYR A 255 -3.25 2.48 -15.91
CA TYR A 255 -2.58 3.61 -16.52
C TYR A 255 -2.13 3.32 -17.95
N GLY A 256 -2.60 4.14 -18.89
CA GLY A 256 -2.21 4.06 -20.30
C GLY A 256 -2.68 2.78 -21.02
N LYS A 257 -3.62 2.04 -20.43
CA LYS A 257 -4.02 0.73 -20.94
C LYS A 257 -5.28 0.83 -21.80
N THR A 258 -5.06 0.63 -23.09
CA THR A 258 -6.04 -0.03 -23.92
C THR A 258 -6.23 -1.48 -23.44
N ASN A 259 -7.36 -2.09 -23.76
CA ASN A 259 -7.75 -3.42 -23.28
C ASN A 259 -6.71 -4.51 -23.61
N ASP A 260 -6.05 -4.44 -24.77
CA ASP A 260 -4.95 -5.32 -25.15
C ASP A 260 -3.80 -5.31 -24.14
N LYS A 261 -3.35 -4.12 -23.71
CA LYS A 261 -2.28 -3.98 -22.72
C LYS A 261 -2.72 -4.44 -21.35
N PHE A 262 -3.98 -4.17 -20.98
CA PHE A 262 -4.53 -4.62 -19.71
C PHE A 262 -4.50 -6.15 -19.60
N TRP A 263 -5.07 -6.83 -20.59
CA TRP A 263 -5.15 -8.29 -20.60
C TRP A 263 -3.78 -8.94 -20.76
N PHE A 264 -2.89 -8.38 -21.60
CA PHE A 264 -1.53 -8.88 -21.73
C PHE A 264 -0.77 -8.82 -20.39
N THR A 265 -0.76 -7.66 -19.71
CA THR A 265 -0.11 -7.56 -18.40
C THR A 265 -0.76 -8.52 -17.40
N LEU A 266 -2.09 -8.67 -17.38
CA LEU A 266 -2.76 -9.58 -16.46
C LEU A 266 -2.28 -11.03 -16.60
N PHE A 267 -2.18 -11.52 -17.84
CA PHE A 267 -1.69 -12.88 -18.09
C PHE A 267 -0.17 -13.00 -17.93
N HIS A 268 0.58 -11.94 -18.17
CA HIS A 268 2.01 -11.86 -17.87
C HIS A 268 2.25 -12.02 -16.35
N GLU A 269 1.53 -11.28 -15.51
CA GLU A 269 1.60 -11.44 -14.05
C GLU A 269 1.15 -12.83 -13.59
N ALA A 270 0.13 -13.40 -14.23
CA ALA A 270 -0.29 -14.77 -13.96
C ALA A 270 0.81 -15.79 -14.29
N ALA A 271 1.57 -15.58 -15.37
CA ALA A 271 2.71 -16.41 -15.74
C ALA A 271 3.78 -16.40 -14.66
N HIS A 272 4.13 -15.23 -14.09
CA HIS A 272 5.08 -15.15 -12.99
C HIS A 272 4.66 -15.98 -11.76
N ILE A 273 3.38 -15.95 -11.40
CA ILE A 273 2.85 -16.78 -10.31
C ILE A 273 2.93 -18.29 -10.66
N LEU A 274 2.70 -18.67 -11.92
CA LEU A 274 2.67 -20.08 -12.33
C LEU A 274 4.05 -20.70 -12.55
N LEU A 275 4.97 -19.96 -13.17
CA LEU A 275 6.25 -20.44 -13.69
C LEU A 275 7.41 -20.11 -12.74
N HIS A 276 7.37 -18.93 -12.11
CA HIS A 276 8.50 -18.39 -11.33
C HIS A 276 8.28 -18.43 -9.80
N SER A 277 7.35 -19.26 -9.32
CA SER A 277 7.00 -19.38 -7.88
C SER A 277 8.06 -20.03 -6.98
N LYS A 278 9.17 -20.54 -7.55
CA LYS A 278 10.21 -21.25 -6.80
C LYS A 278 11.02 -20.34 -5.89
N GLU A 279 11.08 -19.04 -6.19
CA GLU A 279 11.70 -18.02 -5.36
C GLU A 279 10.62 -17.12 -4.75
N LYS A 280 9.92 -17.58 -3.70
CA LYS A 280 8.83 -16.82 -3.04
C LYS A 280 9.21 -15.43 -2.47
N LYS A 281 10.45 -14.99 -2.67
CA LYS A 281 10.98 -13.66 -2.32
C LYS A 281 11.13 -12.73 -3.54
N SER A 282 10.96 -13.20 -4.77
CA SER A 282 11.08 -12.36 -5.95
C SER A 282 9.84 -11.48 -6.14
N VAL A 283 10.08 -10.22 -6.50
CA VAL A 283 9.07 -9.23 -6.89
C VAL A 283 9.31 -8.92 -8.36
N PHE A 284 8.32 -9.21 -9.20
CA PHE A 284 8.37 -9.02 -10.66
C PHE A 284 7.60 -7.74 -11.03
N LEU A 285 8.25 -6.77 -11.66
CA LEU A 285 7.62 -5.50 -12.06
C LEU A 285 7.64 -5.34 -13.58
N ASP A 286 6.48 -5.10 -14.18
CA ASP A 286 6.35 -4.84 -15.62
C ASP A 286 6.42 -3.33 -15.98
N ASP A 287 7.19 -3.00 -17.03
CA ASP A 287 7.17 -1.70 -17.73
C ASP A 287 6.57 -1.84 -19.14
N PRO A 288 5.42 -1.20 -19.43
CA PRO A 288 4.72 -1.34 -20.70
C PRO A 288 5.47 -0.72 -21.90
N ASN A 289 6.60 -0.04 -21.68
CA ASN A 289 7.39 0.64 -22.71
C ASN A 289 8.81 0.07 -22.92
N LYS A 290 9.24 -0.94 -22.17
CA LYS A 290 10.59 -1.53 -22.33
C LYS A 290 10.53 -3.05 -22.34
N GLY A 291 11.04 -3.67 -23.41
CA GLY A 291 11.29 -5.10 -23.44
C GLY A 291 12.45 -5.44 -22.50
N HIS A 292 12.20 -6.28 -21.50
CA HIS A 292 13.22 -6.81 -20.59
C HIS A 292 14.06 -7.89 -21.28
N ALA A 293 14.84 -7.48 -22.30
CA ALA A 293 15.49 -8.41 -23.25
C ALA A 293 16.51 -9.38 -22.61
N ASP A 294 17.04 -9.09 -21.42
CA ASP A 294 18.12 -9.87 -20.79
C ASP A 294 17.68 -10.76 -19.61
N ASN A 295 16.37 -10.82 -19.27
CA ASN A 295 15.86 -11.70 -18.20
C ASN A 295 15.09 -12.90 -18.78
N PRO A 296 15.57 -14.15 -18.60
CA PRO A 296 14.88 -15.35 -19.08
C PRO A 296 13.44 -15.50 -18.56
N GLU A 297 13.19 -15.15 -17.29
CA GLU A 297 11.87 -15.27 -16.67
C GLU A 297 10.87 -14.28 -17.31
N GLU A 298 11.30 -13.05 -17.61
CA GLU A 298 10.47 -12.06 -18.31
C GLU A 298 10.17 -12.51 -19.75
N HIS A 299 11.13 -13.13 -20.42
CA HIS A 299 10.92 -13.68 -21.76
C HIS A 299 9.91 -14.84 -21.74
N GLU A 300 10.04 -15.75 -20.77
CA GLU A 300 9.12 -16.87 -20.59
C GLU A 300 7.70 -16.39 -20.29
N ALA A 301 7.54 -15.41 -19.37
CA ALA A 301 6.25 -14.80 -19.05
C ALA A 301 5.61 -14.11 -20.26
N ASN A 302 6.40 -13.38 -21.06
CA ASN A 302 5.93 -12.73 -22.29
C ASN A 302 5.43 -13.73 -23.34
N ILE A 303 6.17 -14.80 -23.58
CA ILE A 303 5.74 -15.88 -24.49
C ILE A 303 4.47 -16.52 -23.96
N TRP A 304 4.44 -16.89 -22.68
CA TRP A 304 3.29 -17.55 -22.07
C TRP A 304 2.03 -16.69 -22.20
N ALA A 305 2.10 -15.40 -21.85
CA ALA A 305 0.95 -14.49 -21.91
C ALA A 305 0.47 -14.27 -23.36
N GLY A 306 1.40 -14.09 -24.28
CA GLY A 306 1.10 -13.89 -25.70
C GLY A 306 0.41 -15.11 -26.31
N ASP A 307 0.89 -16.31 -25.97
CA ASP A 307 0.38 -17.58 -26.50
C ASP A 307 -0.92 -18.00 -25.80
N PHE A 308 -1.08 -17.64 -24.52
CA PHE A 308 -2.33 -17.86 -23.81
C PHE A 308 -3.47 -17.02 -24.41
N LEU A 309 -3.19 -15.75 -24.72
CA LEU A 309 -4.18 -14.86 -25.35
C LEU A 309 -4.48 -15.27 -26.80
N ILE A 310 -3.44 -15.47 -27.62
CA ILE A 310 -3.56 -15.88 -29.02
C ILE A 310 -2.84 -17.22 -29.16
N PRO A 311 -3.58 -18.34 -29.09
CA PRO A 311 -3.02 -19.69 -29.17
C PRO A 311 -2.10 -19.89 -30.37
N PRO A 312 -1.03 -20.71 -30.25
CA PRO A 312 -0.03 -20.91 -31.30
C PRO A 312 -0.61 -21.28 -32.66
N GLU A 313 -1.74 -21.98 -32.72
CA GLU A 313 -2.43 -22.33 -33.96
C GLU A 313 -2.88 -21.11 -34.77
N PHE A 314 -3.10 -19.94 -34.13
CA PHE A 314 -3.49 -18.71 -34.81
C PHE A 314 -2.30 -17.88 -35.31
N LYS A 315 -1.08 -18.14 -34.82
CA LYS A 315 0.13 -17.36 -35.17
C LYS A 315 0.43 -17.32 -36.68
N PRO A 316 0.34 -18.43 -37.44
CA PRO A 316 0.61 -18.42 -38.88
C PRO A 316 -0.34 -17.49 -39.67
N TYR A 317 -1.52 -17.18 -39.13
CA TYR A 317 -2.50 -16.32 -39.78
C TYR A 317 -2.27 -14.83 -39.53
N LEU A 318 -1.56 -14.46 -38.46
CA LEU A 318 -1.31 -13.05 -38.10
C LEU A 318 -0.73 -12.20 -39.25
N PRO A 319 0.28 -12.67 -40.03
CA PRO A 319 0.82 -11.89 -41.14
C PRO A 319 -0.18 -11.61 -42.26
N THR A 320 -1.25 -12.40 -42.37
CA THR A 320 -2.29 -12.26 -43.40
C THR A 320 -3.34 -11.21 -43.05
N ILE A 321 -3.38 -10.73 -41.81
CA ILE A 321 -4.37 -9.76 -41.34
C ILE A 321 -4.00 -8.35 -41.85
N LYS A 322 -4.74 -7.88 -42.86
CA LYS A 322 -4.56 -6.55 -43.48
C LYS A 322 -5.78 -5.63 -43.37
N SER A 323 -6.82 -6.04 -42.66
CA SER A 323 -8.04 -5.24 -42.48
C SER A 323 -8.66 -5.42 -41.10
N LYS A 324 -9.49 -4.45 -40.69
CA LYS A 324 -10.25 -4.51 -39.44
C LYS A 324 -11.18 -5.72 -39.39
N ALA A 325 -11.83 -6.03 -40.51
CA ALA A 325 -12.71 -7.21 -40.63
C ALA A 325 -11.93 -8.51 -40.36
N ALA A 326 -10.76 -8.67 -40.98
CA ALA A 326 -9.92 -9.84 -40.75
C ALA A 326 -9.43 -9.94 -39.29
N ALA A 327 -9.09 -8.81 -38.66
CA ALA A 327 -8.72 -8.79 -37.25
C ALA A 327 -9.89 -9.24 -36.35
N CYS A 328 -11.11 -8.75 -36.61
CA CYS A 328 -12.32 -9.17 -35.90
C CYS A 328 -12.65 -10.66 -36.11
N ASP A 329 -12.46 -11.18 -37.33
CA ASP A 329 -12.72 -12.59 -37.64
C ASP A 329 -11.75 -13.51 -36.92
N LEU A 330 -10.45 -13.19 -36.90
CA LEU A 330 -9.46 -13.92 -36.11
C LEU A 330 -9.79 -13.87 -34.62
N ALA A 331 -10.17 -12.69 -34.11
CA ALA A 331 -10.52 -12.51 -32.69
C ALA A 331 -11.72 -13.39 -32.29
N ARG A 332 -12.74 -13.46 -33.16
CA ARG A 332 -13.90 -14.34 -32.97
C ARG A 332 -13.51 -15.81 -32.94
N GLN A 333 -12.64 -16.25 -33.85
CA GLN A 333 -12.16 -17.64 -33.89
C GLN A 333 -11.31 -17.98 -32.66
N ALA A 334 -10.46 -17.06 -32.22
CA ALA A 334 -9.64 -17.24 -31.02
C ALA A 334 -10.45 -17.09 -29.73
N GLY A 335 -11.64 -16.46 -29.76
CA GLY A 335 -12.45 -16.20 -28.58
C GLY A 335 -11.90 -15.09 -27.68
N VAL A 336 -11.34 -14.04 -28.28
CA VAL A 336 -10.79 -12.86 -27.56
C VAL A 336 -11.30 -11.55 -28.15
N HIS A 337 -11.14 -10.45 -27.42
CA HIS A 337 -11.46 -9.12 -27.93
C HIS A 337 -10.59 -8.75 -29.16
N PRO A 338 -11.15 -8.11 -30.21
CA PRO A 338 -10.38 -7.70 -31.40
C PRO A 338 -9.19 -6.78 -31.07
N GLY A 339 -9.33 -5.93 -30.06
CA GLY A 339 -8.24 -5.10 -29.55
C GLY A 339 -6.97 -5.90 -29.19
N ILE A 340 -7.10 -7.11 -28.65
CA ILE A 340 -5.98 -7.98 -28.29
C ILE A 340 -5.23 -8.46 -29.54
N VAL A 341 -5.95 -8.82 -30.61
CA VAL A 341 -5.35 -9.16 -31.91
C VAL A 341 -4.59 -7.96 -32.47
N VAL A 342 -5.18 -6.77 -32.44
CA VAL A 342 -4.49 -5.54 -32.87
C VAL A 342 -3.24 -5.29 -32.04
N GLY A 343 -3.31 -5.48 -30.71
CA GLY A 343 -2.16 -5.37 -29.81
C GLY A 343 -1.02 -6.30 -30.21
N ARG A 344 -1.32 -7.57 -30.49
CA ARG A 344 -0.33 -8.55 -30.96
C ARG A 344 0.28 -8.16 -32.31
N LEU A 345 -0.54 -7.77 -33.29
CA LEU A 345 -0.05 -7.36 -34.61
C LEU A 345 0.90 -6.15 -34.52
N GLN A 346 0.60 -5.19 -33.64
CA GLN A 346 1.44 -4.02 -33.41
C GLN A 346 2.74 -4.38 -32.68
N HIS A 347 2.66 -5.23 -31.65
CA HIS A 347 3.82 -5.71 -30.91
C HIS A 347 4.78 -6.48 -31.81
N ASP A 348 4.27 -7.36 -32.66
CA ASP A 348 5.06 -8.19 -33.58
C ASP A 348 5.54 -7.41 -34.83
N GLY A 349 5.27 -6.10 -34.91
CA GLY A 349 5.69 -5.23 -36.02
C GLY A 349 4.99 -5.51 -37.35
N LEU A 350 3.92 -6.31 -37.35
CA LEU A 350 3.16 -6.68 -38.54
C LEU A 350 2.30 -5.51 -39.07
N ILE A 351 1.94 -4.59 -38.19
CA ILE A 351 1.23 -3.35 -38.52
C ILE A 351 1.81 -2.15 -37.74
N LYS A 352 1.55 -0.93 -38.23
CA LYS A 352 1.99 0.30 -37.55
C LYS A 352 1.22 0.50 -36.22
N PRO A 353 1.85 1.05 -35.17
CA PRO A 353 1.18 1.34 -33.89
C PRO A 353 -0.05 2.27 -33.97
N SER A 354 -0.18 3.06 -35.05
CA SER A 354 -1.34 3.93 -35.27
C SER A 354 -2.54 3.21 -35.91
N TRP A 355 -2.37 1.98 -36.39
CA TRP A 355 -3.37 1.30 -37.21
C TRP A 355 -4.36 0.49 -36.37
N MET A 356 -5.64 0.54 -36.74
CA MET A 356 -6.76 -0.19 -36.11
C MET A 356 -6.98 0.07 -34.61
N ASN A 357 -6.49 1.20 -34.09
CA ASN A 357 -6.65 1.56 -32.67
C ASN A 357 -8.11 1.79 -32.25
N ASP A 358 -9.02 1.99 -33.20
CA ASP A 358 -10.46 2.07 -32.96
C ASP A 358 -11.10 0.73 -32.55
N LEU A 359 -10.39 -0.39 -32.72
CA LEU A 359 -10.81 -1.70 -32.21
C LEU A 359 -10.35 -1.95 -30.75
N LYS A 360 -9.67 -0.99 -30.14
CA LYS A 360 -9.19 -1.06 -28.76
C LYS A 360 -10.03 -0.19 -27.86
N ASP A 361 -10.40 -0.73 -26.70
CA ASP A 361 -11.10 0.03 -25.67
C ASP A 361 -10.14 0.56 -24.63
N SER A 362 -10.47 1.67 -23.99
CA SER A 362 -9.70 2.22 -22.87
C SER A 362 -10.42 1.96 -21.55
N PHE A 363 -9.71 1.41 -20.56
CA PHE A 363 -10.27 1.21 -19.23
C PHE A 363 -9.94 2.37 -18.30
N ARG A 364 -10.90 2.72 -17.43
CA ARG A 364 -10.78 3.80 -16.44
C ARG A 364 -11.47 3.38 -15.16
N PHE A 365 -10.96 3.83 -14.02
CA PHE A 365 -11.67 3.69 -12.76
C PHE A 365 -12.98 4.50 -12.82
N ALA A 366 -14.07 3.93 -12.31
CA ALA A 366 -15.30 4.69 -12.09
C ALA A 366 -14.98 5.89 -11.18
N LYS A 367 -15.54 7.06 -11.49
CA LYS A 367 -15.48 8.21 -10.58
C LYS A 367 -16.43 7.91 -9.43
N ASN A 368 -15.89 7.84 -8.22
CA ASN A 368 -16.70 7.84 -7.00
C ASN A 368 -17.39 9.19 -6.79
#